data_AF-A0A1B1NRK3-F1
#
_entry.id   AF-A0A1B1NRK3-F1
#
_cell.length_a   1.000
_cell.length_b   1.000
_cell.length_c   1.000
_cell.angle_alpha   90.00
_cell.angle_beta   90.00
_cell.angle_gamma   90.00
#
_symmetry.space_group_name_H-M   'P 1'
#
loop_
_entity.id
_entity.type
_entity.pdbx_description
1 polymer ?
#
loop_
_entity_poly.entity_id
_entity_poly.type
_entity_poly.pdbx_seq_one_letter_code
_entity_poly.pdbx_strand_id
1 'polypeptide(L)'
;MSHPIEQLEQIMATLRDPKKGCPWDRKQTFETIVPHTIEETYEVVDAIHNQDWPNLKEELGDLLFQVIFYSQIAKEQGLFDFSEVVETVNEKLTRRHPHVFSAVEFDSDEAINANWEAEKAKEKARVGKSEQSILDSIPNSLPALSRATKIQKKCASVGFDWDSLGPVVDKVREEIDEVMEEALQVNVAQDKVELELGDLLFATVNFARHLQVNPEVALAKANLKFVKRFQLVEQKVAQNGLQIEQCDLAQLDGWWDEVKQDERR
;
A
#
# COMPACT_ATOMS: atom_id res chain seq x y z
N MET A 1 -8.12 19.02 -32.27
CA MET A 1 -7.16 18.06 -31.70
C MET A 1 -7.91 17.31 -30.63
N SER A 2 -7.86 15.97 -30.62
CA SER A 2 -8.45 15.20 -29.52
C SER A 2 -7.76 15.56 -28.21
N HIS A 3 -8.51 15.52 -27.11
CA HIS A 3 -7.94 15.74 -25.79
C HIS A 3 -6.90 14.64 -25.49
N PRO A 4 -5.78 14.92 -24.78
CA PRO A 4 -4.74 13.91 -24.52
C PRO A 4 -5.26 12.59 -23.93
N ILE A 5 -6.32 12.65 -23.12
CA ILE A 5 -6.95 11.46 -22.54
C ILE A 5 -7.70 10.61 -23.59
N GLU A 6 -8.41 11.25 -24.51
CA GLU A 6 -9.12 10.57 -25.61
C GLU A 6 -8.12 9.89 -26.54
N GLN A 7 -6.95 10.51 -26.74
CA GLN A 7 -5.86 9.91 -27.49
C GLN A 7 -5.33 8.64 -26.81
N LEU A 8 -5.19 8.64 -25.48
CA LEU A 8 -4.78 7.45 -24.73
C LEU A 8 -5.82 6.32 -24.83
N GLU A 9 -7.10 6.63 -24.72
CA GLU A 9 -8.18 5.65 -24.94
C GLU A 9 -8.14 5.07 -26.37
N GLN A 10 -7.92 5.91 -27.38
CA GLN A 10 -7.79 5.45 -28.77
C GLN A 10 -6.56 4.56 -28.99
N ILE A 11 -5.44 4.89 -28.36
CA ILE A 11 -4.23 4.05 -28.39
C ILE A 11 -4.56 2.69 -27.78
N MET A 12 -5.16 2.64 -26.60
CA MET A 12 -5.52 1.40 -25.92
C MET A 12 -6.48 0.55 -26.76
N ALA A 13 -7.52 1.16 -27.32
CA ALA A 13 -8.46 0.48 -28.21
C ALA A 13 -7.76 -0.10 -29.46
N THR A 14 -6.76 0.61 -30.01
CA THR A 14 -5.96 0.14 -31.14
C THR A 14 -5.06 -1.03 -30.72
N LEU A 15 -4.39 -0.93 -29.57
CA LEU A 15 -3.53 -1.99 -29.03
C LEU A 15 -4.31 -3.29 -28.79
N ARG A 16 -5.58 -3.20 -28.39
CA ARG A 16 -6.44 -4.37 -28.16
C ARG A 16 -7.38 -4.73 -29.31
N ASP A 17 -7.26 -4.08 -30.47
CA ASP A 17 -8.08 -4.39 -31.65
C ASP A 17 -7.98 -5.90 -32.01
N PRO A 18 -9.10 -6.62 -32.18
CA PRO A 18 -9.09 -8.06 -32.43
C PRO A 18 -8.36 -8.51 -33.70
N LYS A 19 -8.08 -7.61 -34.65
CA LYS A 19 -7.47 -7.94 -35.94
C LYS A 19 -6.05 -7.40 -36.06
N LYS A 20 -5.80 -6.18 -35.60
CA LYS A 20 -4.54 -5.43 -35.79
C LYS A 20 -3.82 -5.12 -34.48
N GLY A 21 -4.45 -5.39 -33.34
CA GLY A 21 -3.89 -5.12 -32.03
C GLY A 21 -2.64 -5.96 -31.72
N CYS A 22 -1.89 -5.49 -30.74
CA CYS A 22 -0.70 -6.16 -30.23
C CYS A 22 -1.07 -7.54 -29.64
N PRO A 23 -0.35 -8.62 -30.02
CA PRO A 23 -0.64 -9.96 -29.52
C PRO A 23 -0.53 -10.12 -28.00
N TRP A 24 0.31 -9.32 -27.34
CA TRP A 24 0.46 -9.35 -25.88
C TRP A 24 -0.73 -8.66 -25.22
N ASP A 25 -1.05 -7.42 -25.63
CA ASP A 25 -2.14 -6.63 -25.05
C ASP A 25 -3.47 -7.36 -25.15
N ARG A 26 -3.77 -7.96 -26.31
CA ARG A 26 -5.02 -8.71 -26.54
C ARG A 26 -5.20 -9.93 -25.66
N LYS A 27 -4.12 -10.54 -25.16
CA LYS A 27 -4.18 -11.73 -24.31
C LYS A 27 -4.43 -11.40 -22.84
N GLN A 28 -4.27 -10.13 -22.46
CA GLN A 28 -4.41 -9.72 -21.06
C GLN A 28 -5.87 -9.76 -20.61
N THR A 29 -6.07 -10.18 -19.36
CA THR A 29 -7.34 -10.19 -18.63
C THR A 29 -7.25 -9.27 -17.41
N PHE A 30 -8.33 -9.12 -16.64
CA PHE A 30 -8.28 -8.36 -15.39
C PHE A 30 -7.20 -8.92 -14.44
N GLU A 31 -7.12 -10.24 -14.32
CA GLU A 31 -6.21 -10.95 -13.41
C GLU A 31 -4.75 -10.79 -13.83
N THR A 32 -4.44 -10.85 -15.13
CA THR A 32 -3.05 -10.76 -15.60
C THR A 32 -2.47 -9.36 -15.46
N ILE A 33 -3.31 -8.32 -15.38
CA ILE A 33 -2.89 -6.92 -15.20
C ILE A 33 -2.69 -6.55 -13.72
N VAL A 34 -3.27 -7.31 -12.77
CA VAL A 34 -3.12 -7.05 -11.32
C VAL A 34 -1.66 -6.92 -10.87
N PRO A 35 -0.73 -7.85 -11.17
CA PRO A 35 0.66 -7.72 -10.72
C PRO A 35 1.32 -6.44 -11.22
N HIS A 36 1.08 -6.05 -12.48
CA HIS A 36 1.59 -4.80 -13.05
C HIS A 36 1.03 -3.58 -12.33
N THR A 37 -0.27 -3.56 -12.02
CA THR A 37 -0.88 -2.45 -11.26
C THR A 37 -0.27 -2.28 -9.87
N ILE A 38 0.09 -3.39 -9.21
CA ILE A 38 0.77 -3.36 -7.93
C ILE A 38 2.19 -2.80 -8.11
N GLU A 39 2.93 -3.27 -9.11
CA GLU A 39 4.27 -2.78 -9.46
C GLU A 39 4.29 -1.27 -9.70
N GLU A 40 3.46 -0.75 -10.61
CA GLU A 40 3.40 0.70 -10.89
C GLU A 40 3.02 1.53 -9.65
N THR A 41 2.19 0.96 -8.76
CA THR A 41 1.84 1.64 -7.51
C THR A 41 3.07 1.81 -6.61
N TYR A 42 3.95 0.81 -6.55
CA TYR A 42 5.17 0.90 -5.77
C TYR A 42 6.24 1.75 -6.44
N GLU A 43 6.31 1.79 -7.78
CA GLU A 43 7.21 2.71 -8.51
C GLU A 43 6.81 4.18 -8.28
N VAL A 44 5.51 4.50 -8.30
CA VAL A 44 5.02 5.83 -7.88
C VAL A 44 5.46 6.17 -6.46
N VAL A 45 5.37 5.20 -5.52
CA VAL A 45 5.81 5.39 -4.14
C VAL A 45 7.32 5.63 -4.06
N ASP A 46 8.12 4.89 -4.84
CA ASP A 46 9.57 5.06 -4.88
C ASP A 46 9.98 6.43 -5.44
N ALA A 47 9.38 6.84 -6.56
CA ALA A 47 9.62 8.15 -7.16
C ALA A 47 9.32 9.30 -6.18
N ILE A 48 8.21 9.21 -5.41
CA ILE A 48 7.88 10.18 -4.35
C ILE A 48 8.93 10.15 -3.24
N HIS A 49 9.34 8.96 -2.78
CA HIS A 49 10.31 8.82 -1.70
C HIS A 49 11.69 9.36 -2.08
N ASN A 50 12.10 9.20 -3.33
CA ASN A 50 13.37 9.70 -3.86
C ASN A 50 13.29 11.14 -4.37
N GLN A 51 12.10 11.78 -4.32
CA GLN A 51 11.85 13.12 -4.88
C GLN A 51 12.23 13.22 -6.37
N ASP A 52 12.12 12.11 -7.10
CA ASP A 52 12.37 12.05 -8.53
C ASP A 52 11.11 12.49 -9.28
N TRP A 53 10.94 13.80 -9.40
CA TRP A 53 9.75 14.40 -10.03
C TRP A 53 9.61 14.06 -11.52
N PRO A 54 10.69 14.00 -12.32
CA PRO A 54 10.63 13.44 -13.66
C PRO A 54 10.09 12.02 -13.69
N ASN A 55 10.64 11.11 -12.87
CA ASN A 55 10.18 9.72 -12.82
C ASN A 55 8.73 9.63 -12.35
N LEU A 56 8.34 10.38 -11.32
CA LEU A 56 6.97 10.41 -10.82
C LEU A 56 5.94 10.71 -11.91
N LYS A 57 6.28 11.59 -12.86
CA LYS A 57 5.38 11.89 -13.99
C LYS A 57 5.19 10.69 -14.92
N GLU A 58 6.25 9.91 -15.13
CA GLU A 58 6.23 8.67 -15.93
C GLU A 58 5.38 7.60 -15.22
N GLU A 59 5.69 7.31 -13.95
CA GLU A 59 4.99 6.29 -13.17
C GLU A 59 3.49 6.61 -12.96
N LEU A 60 3.13 7.88 -12.79
CA LEU A 60 1.71 8.28 -12.75
C LEU A 60 1.01 8.07 -14.10
N GLY A 61 1.75 8.19 -15.20
CA GLY A 61 1.29 7.85 -16.54
C GLY A 61 1.03 6.35 -16.69
N ASP A 62 1.95 5.52 -16.21
CA ASP A 62 1.83 4.06 -16.28
C ASP A 62 0.72 3.55 -15.36
N LEU A 63 0.58 4.09 -14.15
CA LEU A 63 -0.55 3.79 -13.29
C LEU A 63 -1.89 4.21 -13.91
N LEU A 64 -1.96 5.36 -14.57
CA LEU A 64 -3.15 5.78 -15.34
C LEU A 64 -3.41 4.84 -16.51
N PHE A 65 -2.36 4.37 -17.19
CA PHE A 65 -2.47 3.41 -18.27
C PHE A 65 -3.11 2.10 -17.80
N GLN A 66 -2.78 1.61 -16.60
CA GLN A 66 -3.46 0.44 -16.03
C GLN A 66 -4.98 0.65 -15.88
N VAL A 67 -5.42 1.83 -15.42
CA VAL A 67 -6.86 2.18 -15.31
C VAL A 67 -7.54 2.20 -16.68
N ILE A 68 -6.87 2.75 -17.70
CA ILE A 68 -7.36 2.76 -19.08
C ILE A 68 -7.45 1.33 -19.63
N PHE A 69 -6.46 0.49 -19.33
CA PHE A 69 -6.42 -0.91 -19.74
C PHE A 69 -7.61 -1.70 -19.17
N TYR A 70 -7.85 -1.59 -17.86
CA TYR A 70 -9.01 -2.21 -17.21
C TYR A 70 -10.34 -1.73 -17.78
N SER A 71 -10.45 -0.42 -18.01
CA SER A 71 -11.66 0.18 -18.58
C SER A 71 -11.91 -0.32 -20.02
N GLN A 72 -10.85 -0.52 -20.81
CA GLN A 72 -10.95 -1.07 -22.15
C GLN A 72 -11.38 -2.55 -22.12
N ILE A 73 -10.83 -3.39 -21.24
CA ILE A 73 -11.29 -4.78 -21.06
C ILE A 73 -12.77 -4.81 -20.63
N ALA A 74 -13.16 -3.96 -19.67
CA ALA A 74 -14.53 -3.87 -19.19
C ALA A 74 -15.50 -3.45 -20.31
N LYS A 75 -15.10 -2.51 -21.16
CA LYS A 75 -15.86 -2.05 -22.32
C LYS A 75 -16.03 -3.17 -23.36
N GLU A 76 -14.98 -3.94 -23.63
CA GLU A 76 -15.04 -5.10 -24.52
C GLU A 76 -16.03 -6.17 -24.02
N GLN A 77 -16.21 -6.27 -22.70
CA GLN A 77 -17.15 -7.20 -22.06
C GLN A 77 -18.55 -6.58 -21.83
N GLY A 78 -18.77 -5.32 -22.20
CA GLY A 78 -20.04 -4.61 -21.97
C GLY A 78 -20.37 -4.37 -20.50
N LEU A 79 -19.35 -4.26 -19.63
CA LEU A 79 -19.52 -4.07 -18.19
C LEU A 79 -19.63 -2.58 -17.82
N PHE A 80 -18.62 -1.80 -18.22
CA PHE A 80 -18.53 -0.34 -18.07
C PHE A 80 -17.38 0.19 -18.95
N ASP A 81 -17.31 1.50 -19.17
CA ASP A 81 -16.17 2.16 -19.81
C ASP A 81 -15.46 3.20 -18.92
N PHE A 82 -14.40 3.83 -19.46
CA PHE A 82 -13.60 4.80 -18.71
C PHE A 82 -14.40 6.05 -18.31
N SER A 83 -15.38 6.47 -19.13
CA SER A 83 -16.23 7.62 -18.79
C SER A 83 -17.08 7.30 -17.58
N GLU A 84 -17.68 6.10 -17.53
CA GLU A 84 -18.45 5.64 -16.36
C GLU A 84 -17.58 5.55 -15.08
N VAL A 85 -16.32 5.15 -15.20
CA VAL A 85 -15.36 5.15 -14.06
C VAL A 85 -15.13 6.58 -13.54
N VAL A 86 -14.90 7.54 -14.44
CA VAL A 86 -14.67 8.95 -14.10
C VAL A 86 -15.94 9.61 -13.52
N GLU A 87 -17.10 9.35 -14.10
CA GLU A 87 -18.39 9.82 -13.59
C GLU A 87 -18.65 9.29 -12.18
N THR A 88 -18.40 8.01 -11.94
CA THR A 88 -18.56 7.38 -10.63
C THR A 88 -17.68 8.05 -9.57
N VAL A 89 -16.43 8.38 -9.87
CA VAL A 89 -15.55 9.07 -8.91
C VAL A 89 -15.96 10.54 -8.72
N ASN A 90 -16.41 11.23 -9.77
CA ASN A 90 -16.88 12.62 -9.69
C ASN A 90 -18.12 12.74 -8.80
N GLU A 91 -19.14 11.92 -9.00
CA GLU A 91 -20.35 11.89 -8.16
C GLU A 91 -20.01 11.57 -6.70
N LYS A 92 -19.07 10.64 -6.49
CA LYS A 92 -18.63 10.25 -5.15
C LYS A 92 -17.86 11.37 -4.45
N LEU A 93 -16.94 12.04 -5.12
CA LEU A 93 -16.14 13.13 -4.54
C LEU A 93 -17.00 14.35 -4.25
N THR A 94 -17.89 14.73 -5.15
CA THR A 94 -18.81 15.86 -4.96
C THR A 94 -19.77 15.62 -3.79
N ARG A 95 -20.36 14.43 -3.70
CA ARG A 95 -21.26 14.09 -2.58
C ARG A 95 -20.55 14.02 -1.22
N ARG A 96 -19.30 13.54 -1.18
CA ARG A 96 -18.55 13.40 0.09
C ARG A 96 -17.92 14.70 0.58
N HIS A 97 -17.79 15.71 -0.28
CA HIS A 97 -17.30 17.05 0.09
C HIS A 97 -18.39 18.12 -0.12
N PRO A 98 -19.55 18.02 0.56
CA PRO A 98 -20.59 19.02 0.39
C PRO A 98 -20.13 20.42 0.85
N HIS A 99 -19.10 20.52 1.70
CA HIS A 99 -18.51 21.80 2.09
C HIS A 99 -17.68 22.47 1.01
N VAL A 100 -17.24 21.73 -0.02
CA VAL A 100 -16.54 22.31 -1.17
C VAL A 100 -17.53 22.58 -2.32
N PHE A 101 -18.48 21.67 -2.53
CA PHE A 101 -19.33 21.66 -3.74
C PHE A 101 -20.80 22.04 -3.48
N SER A 102 -21.18 22.38 -2.25
CA SER A 102 -22.52 22.83 -1.86
C SER A 102 -22.45 23.87 -0.74
N ALA A 103 -23.61 24.28 -0.20
CA ALA A 103 -23.69 25.31 0.85
C ALA A 103 -23.61 24.75 2.29
N VAL A 104 -23.17 23.51 2.48
CA VAL A 104 -23.06 22.89 3.81
C VAL A 104 -21.76 23.32 4.47
N GLU A 105 -21.84 24.05 5.57
CA GLU A 105 -20.66 24.40 6.39
C GLU A 105 -20.48 23.39 7.52
N PHE A 106 -19.22 23.07 7.85
CA PHE A 106 -18.86 22.25 9.00
C PHE A 106 -17.99 23.08 9.95
N ASP A 107 -18.22 22.92 11.25
CA ASP A 107 -17.55 23.71 12.27
C ASP A 107 -16.13 23.19 12.62
N SER A 108 -15.75 21.99 12.16
CA SER A 108 -14.42 21.41 12.41
C SER A 108 -14.02 20.28 11.45
N ASP A 109 -12.73 19.94 11.42
CA ASP A 109 -12.19 18.80 10.66
C ASP A 109 -12.77 17.46 11.14
N GLU A 110 -13.06 17.32 12.43
CA GLU A 110 -13.76 16.14 12.98
C GLU A 110 -15.16 16.00 12.40
N ALA A 111 -15.90 17.11 12.26
CA ALA A 111 -17.23 17.11 11.67
C ALA A 111 -17.19 16.74 10.17
N ILE A 112 -16.17 17.22 9.43
CA ILE A 112 -15.92 16.83 8.04
C ILE A 112 -15.65 15.32 7.93
N ASN A 113 -14.77 14.79 8.78
CA ASN A 113 -14.43 13.36 8.80
C ASN A 113 -15.64 12.49 9.18
N ALA A 114 -16.45 12.92 10.15
CA ALA A 114 -17.68 12.21 10.52
C ALA A 114 -18.67 12.15 9.35
N ASN A 115 -18.85 13.27 8.63
CA ASN A 115 -19.69 13.30 7.42
C ASN A 115 -19.14 12.36 6.33
N TRP A 116 -17.83 12.34 6.13
CA TRP A 116 -17.17 11.46 5.17
C TRP A 116 -17.46 9.97 5.42
N GLU A 117 -17.33 9.53 6.68
CA GLU A 117 -17.63 8.15 7.07
C GLU A 117 -19.13 7.85 7.00
N ALA A 118 -20.00 8.81 7.33
CA ALA A 118 -21.45 8.65 7.18
C ALA A 118 -21.87 8.48 5.71
N GLU A 119 -21.32 9.28 4.80
CA GLU A 119 -21.58 9.16 3.36
C GLU A 119 -21.05 7.83 2.77
N LYS A 120 -19.90 7.34 3.24
CA LYS A 120 -19.40 5.98 2.94
C LYS A 120 -20.39 4.90 3.38
N ALA A 121 -20.98 5.03 4.57
CA ALA A 121 -21.93 4.04 5.08
C ALA A 121 -23.23 4.02 4.26
N LYS A 122 -23.76 5.21 3.88
CA LYS A 122 -24.95 5.34 3.04
C LYS A 122 -24.77 4.72 1.65
N GLU A 123 -23.60 4.88 1.03
CA GLU A 123 -23.27 4.26 -0.27
C GLU A 123 -23.41 2.74 -0.22
N LYS A 124 -22.81 2.13 0.80
CA LYS A 124 -22.82 0.67 0.95
C LYS A 124 -24.22 0.12 1.18
N ALA A 125 -25.03 0.83 1.96
CA ALA A 125 -26.44 0.47 2.18
C ALA A 125 -27.25 0.50 0.87
N ARG A 126 -26.98 1.44 -0.04
CA ARG A 126 -27.65 1.52 -1.36
C ARG A 126 -27.33 0.35 -2.29
N VAL A 127 -26.14 -0.26 -2.17
CA VAL A 127 -25.71 -1.41 -3.01
C VAL A 127 -26.26 -2.74 -2.48
N GLY A 128 -27.09 -2.74 -1.43
CA GLY A 128 -27.72 -3.95 -0.89
C GLY A 128 -26.74 -4.92 -0.21
N LYS A 129 -25.49 -4.51 0.01
CA LYS A 129 -24.54 -5.25 0.85
C LYS A 129 -24.91 -5.02 2.31
N SER A 130 -25.72 -5.91 2.88
CA SER A 130 -25.83 -6.02 4.33
C SER A 130 -24.54 -6.68 4.84
N GLU A 131 -23.62 -5.87 5.36
CA GLU A 131 -22.44 -6.40 6.06
C GLU A 131 -22.93 -7.16 7.30
N GLN A 132 -22.64 -8.46 7.38
CA GLN A 132 -22.89 -9.26 8.58
C GLN A 132 -21.82 -8.98 9.64
N SER A 133 -20.64 -8.54 9.21
CA SER A 133 -19.52 -8.11 10.05
C SER A 133 -19.03 -6.72 9.67
N ILE A 134 -18.62 -5.93 10.66
CA ILE A 134 -17.98 -4.62 10.44
C ILE A 134 -16.72 -4.72 9.56
N LEU A 135 -16.12 -5.91 9.45
CA LEU A 135 -14.90 -6.19 8.69
C LEU A 135 -15.15 -6.58 7.23
N ASP A 136 -16.40 -6.87 6.83
CA ASP A 136 -16.75 -7.34 5.46
C ASP A 136 -16.33 -6.35 4.35
N SER A 137 -16.08 -5.09 4.73
CA SER A 137 -15.65 -4.03 3.84
C SER A 137 -14.16 -3.94 3.56
N ILE A 138 -13.37 -4.83 4.15
CA ILE A 138 -11.91 -4.84 4.03
C ILE A 138 -11.55 -5.78 2.87
N PRO A 139 -11.01 -5.25 1.75
CA PRO A 139 -10.66 -6.08 0.61
C PRO A 139 -9.65 -7.14 0.98
N ASN A 140 -9.85 -8.37 0.49
CA ASN A 140 -8.95 -9.46 0.82
C ASN A 140 -7.57 -9.34 0.17
N SER A 141 -7.50 -8.61 -0.94
CA SER A 141 -6.30 -8.39 -1.75
C SER A 141 -5.34 -7.33 -1.23
N LEU A 142 -5.64 -6.66 -0.11
CA LEU A 142 -4.73 -5.68 0.46
C LEU A 142 -3.45 -6.36 0.98
N PRO A 143 -2.27 -5.73 0.81
CA PRO A 143 -1.05 -6.15 1.50
C PRO A 143 -1.27 -6.30 3.00
N ALA A 144 -0.56 -7.24 3.64
CA ALA A 144 -0.84 -7.66 5.01
C ALA A 144 -0.83 -6.49 6.02
N LEU A 145 0.17 -5.60 5.96
CA LEU A 145 0.28 -4.45 6.88
C LEU A 145 -0.86 -3.44 6.66
N SER A 146 -1.16 -3.15 5.40
CA SER A 146 -2.28 -2.28 5.01
C SER A 146 -3.64 -2.85 5.43
N ARG A 147 -3.82 -4.17 5.27
CA ARG A 147 -5.02 -4.89 5.70
C ARG A 147 -5.17 -4.85 7.22
N ALA A 148 -4.11 -5.18 7.97
CA ALA A 148 -4.10 -5.13 9.43
C ALA A 148 -4.43 -3.72 9.96
N THR A 149 -3.82 -2.68 9.37
CA THR A 149 -4.13 -1.27 9.70
C THR A 149 -5.61 -0.97 9.52
N LYS A 150 -6.22 -1.45 8.43
CA LYS A 150 -7.64 -1.21 8.14
C LYS A 150 -8.57 -1.99 9.06
N ILE A 151 -8.22 -3.24 9.42
CA ILE A 151 -8.94 -4.04 10.42
C ILE A 151 -8.97 -3.29 11.74
N GLN A 152 -7.81 -2.85 12.23
CA GLN A 152 -7.70 -2.16 13.51
C GLN A 152 -8.44 -0.82 13.52
N LYS A 153 -8.35 -0.01 12.45
CA LYS A 153 -9.14 1.23 12.35
C LYS A 153 -10.65 0.97 12.38
N LYS A 154 -11.10 -0.15 11.80
CA LYS A 154 -12.51 -0.52 11.78
C LYS A 154 -12.99 -0.98 13.16
N CYS A 155 -12.20 -1.77 13.87
CA CYS A 155 -12.46 -2.11 15.27
C CYS A 155 -12.45 -0.88 16.19
N ALA A 156 -11.50 0.03 16.00
CA ALA A 156 -11.42 1.28 16.76
C ALA A 156 -12.67 2.17 16.57
N SER A 157 -13.25 2.19 15.37
CA SER A 157 -14.48 2.96 15.07
C SER A 157 -15.71 2.53 15.88
N VAL A 158 -15.69 1.34 16.48
CA VAL A 158 -16.75 0.84 17.38
C VAL A 158 -16.30 0.81 18.85
N GLY A 159 -15.19 1.47 19.18
CA GLY A 159 -14.65 1.57 20.54
C GLY A 159 -13.76 0.41 20.96
N PHE A 160 -13.38 -0.49 20.05
CA PHE A 160 -12.42 -1.57 20.34
C PHE A 160 -11.00 -1.09 20.02
N ASP A 161 -10.45 -0.25 20.90
CA ASP A 161 -9.09 0.28 20.84
C ASP A 161 -8.58 0.67 22.24
N TRP A 162 -7.27 0.85 22.38
CA TRP A 162 -6.65 1.36 23.60
C TRP A 162 -6.65 2.89 23.61
N ASP A 163 -6.81 3.50 24.79
CA ASP A 163 -6.83 4.97 24.93
C ASP A 163 -5.44 5.60 25.07
N SER A 164 -4.39 4.79 25.20
CA SER A 164 -3.03 5.28 25.43
C SER A 164 -1.97 4.36 24.85
N LEU A 165 -0.78 4.90 24.62
CA LEU A 165 0.33 4.19 23.99
C LEU A 165 0.93 3.09 24.89
N GLY A 166 0.83 3.22 26.22
CA GLY A 166 1.44 2.28 27.17
C GLY A 166 1.01 0.83 26.96
N PRO A 167 -0.30 0.51 27.04
CA PRO A 167 -0.82 -0.83 26.77
C PRO A 167 -0.46 -1.39 25.40
N VAL A 168 -0.33 -0.52 24.38
CA VAL A 168 0.05 -0.94 23.03
C VAL A 168 1.51 -1.39 22.98
N VAL A 169 2.41 -0.68 23.66
CA VAL A 169 3.82 -1.07 23.79
C VAL A 169 3.96 -2.35 24.61
N ASP A 170 3.20 -2.48 25.69
CA ASP A 170 3.22 -3.67 26.53
C ASP A 170 2.74 -4.90 25.74
N LYS A 171 1.70 -4.75 24.90
CA LYS A 171 1.28 -5.84 24.01
C LYS A 171 2.36 -6.23 23.01
N VAL A 172 3.07 -5.28 22.39
CA VAL A 172 4.21 -5.64 21.50
C VAL A 172 5.28 -6.44 22.24
N ARG A 173 5.54 -6.15 23.52
CA ARG A 173 6.51 -6.92 24.32
C ARG A 173 6.00 -8.32 24.66
N GLU A 174 4.73 -8.43 25.04
CA GLU A 174 4.05 -9.70 25.29
C GLU A 174 4.16 -10.63 24.08
N GLU A 175 3.88 -10.13 22.87
CA GLU A 175 3.97 -10.92 21.64
C GLU A 175 5.42 -11.34 21.31
N ILE A 176 6.42 -10.53 21.68
CA ILE A 176 7.84 -10.95 21.57
C ILE A 176 8.09 -12.13 22.51
N ASP A 177 7.60 -12.07 23.75
CA ASP A 177 7.77 -13.14 24.72
C ASP A 177 7.05 -14.43 24.28
N GLU A 178 5.84 -14.33 23.70
CA GLU A 178 5.07 -15.46 23.14
C GLU A 178 5.80 -16.13 21.96
N VAL A 179 6.33 -15.35 21.02
CA VAL A 179 7.19 -15.86 19.93
C VAL A 179 8.39 -16.62 20.49
N MET A 180 9.06 -16.04 21.49
CA MET A 180 10.24 -16.65 22.10
C MET A 180 9.89 -17.92 22.88
N GLU A 181 8.73 -17.97 23.54
CA GLU A 181 8.25 -19.15 24.26
C GLU A 181 8.07 -20.34 23.29
N GLU A 182 7.43 -20.14 22.15
CA GLU A 182 7.22 -21.21 21.16
C GLU A 182 8.51 -21.56 20.39
N ALA A 183 9.37 -20.58 20.08
CA ALA A 183 10.61 -20.78 19.32
C ALA A 183 11.73 -21.47 20.13
N LEU A 184 11.72 -21.37 21.46
CA LEU A 184 12.74 -21.96 22.34
C LEU A 184 12.35 -23.33 22.92
N GLN A 185 11.23 -23.91 22.47
CA GLN A 185 10.84 -25.26 22.87
C GLN A 185 11.84 -26.32 22.40
N VAL A 186 11.95 -27.42 23.15
CA VAL A 186 12.80 -28.58 22.77
C VAL A 186 12.33 -29.19 21.44
N ASN A 187 11.01 -29.23 21.23
CA ASN A 187 10.39 -29.65 19.97
C ASN A 187 9.54 -28.49 19.44
N VAL A 188 10.13 -27.70 18.54
CA VAL A 188 9.48 -26.52 17.98
C VAL A 188 8.33 -26.91 17.05
N ALA A 189 7.13 -26.43 17.37
CA ALA A 189 5.97 -26.55 16.49
C ALA A 189 5.93 -25.34 15.55
N GLN A 190 6.42 -25.50 14.32
CA GLN A 190 6.62 -24.39 13.40
C GLN A 190 5.33 -23.59 13.12
N ASP A 191 4.19 -24.25 12.98
CA ASP A 191 2.90 -23.60 12.75
C ASP A 191 2.52 -22.65 13.89
N LYS A 192 2.90 -22.97 15.14
CA LYS A 192 2.64 -22.08 16.27
C LYS A 192 3.56 -20.86 16.25
N VAL A 193 4.84 -21.06 15.99
CA VAL A 193 5.80 -19.93 15.84
C VAL A 193 5.33 -18.98 14.76
N GLU A 194 4.78 -19.49 13.65
CA GLU A 194 4.21 -18.67 12.59
C GLU A 194 3.00 -17.85 13.06
N LEU A 195 2.11 -18.45 13.87
CA LEU A 195 0.96 -17.74 14.45
C LEU A 195 1.41 -16.61 15.38
N GLU A 196 2.29 -16.88 16.34
CA GLU A 196 2.78 -15.86 17.28
C GLU A 196 3.56 -14.76 16.55
N LEU A 197 4.33 -15.10 15.51
CA LEU A 197 4.98 -14.09 14.66
C LEU A 197 3.96 -13.22 13.92
N GLY A 198 2.85 -13.81 13.48
CA GLY A 198 1.73 -13.09 12.89
C GLY A 198 1.12 -12.08 13.87
N ASP A 199 0.91 -12.48 15.12
CA ASP A 199 0.33 -11.63 16.17
C ASP A 199 1.31 -10.52 16.60
N LEU A 200 2.62 -10.80 16.68
CA LEU A 200 3.66 -9.78 16.85
C LEU A 200 3.65 -8.74 15.71
N LEU A 201 3.55 -9.18 14.45
CA LEU A 201 3.43 -8.27 13.31
C LEU A 201 2.12 -7.46 13.38
N PHE A 202 1.02 -8.05 13.84
CA PHE A 202 -0.23 -7.35 14.03
C PHE A 202 -0.15 -6.30 15.15
N ALA A 203 0.50 -6.63 16.27
CA ALA A 203 0.71 -5.72 17.40
C ALA A 203 1.62 -4.55 17.01
N THR A 204 2.69 -4.79 16.23
CA THR A 204 3.56 -3.71 15.73
C THR A 204 2.84 -2.78 14.74
N VAL A 205 1.91 -3.31 13.92
CA VAL A 205 1.00 -2.48 13.11
C VAL A 205 0.09 -1.61 13.99
N ASN A 206 -0.39 -2.15 15.12
CA ASN A 206 -1.19 -1.38 16.07
C ASN A 206 -0.38 -0.24 16.71
N PHE A 207 0.85 -0.54 17.10
CA PHE A 207 1.80 0.44 17.60
C PHE A 207 2.08 1.55 16.58
N ALA A 208 2.36 1.20 15.31
CA ALA A 208 2.55 2.17 14.25
C ALA A 208 1.31 3.07 14.05
N ARG A 209 0.10 2.48 14.10
CA ARG A 209 -1.16 3.23 13.98
C ARG A 209 -1.36 4.21 15.13
N HIS A 210 -1.06 3.82 16.36
CA HIS A 210 -1.11 4.70 17.54
C HIS A 210 -0.10 5.85 17.48
N LEU A 211 1.05 5.63 16.83
CA LEU A 211 2.01 6.67 16.49
C LEU A 211 1.63 7.52 15.25
N GLN A 212 0.46 7.28 14.67
CA GLN A 212 -0.02 7.93 13.43
C GLN A 212 0.91 7.69 12.22
N VAL A 213 1.61 6.56 12.20
CA VAL A 213 2.50 6.14 11.12
C VAL A 213 1.82 5.06 10.28
N ASN A 214 1.93 5.16 8.96
CA ASN A 214 1.52 4.07 8.06
C ASN A 214 2.63 2.99 8.04
N PRO A 215 2.36 1.76 8.52
CA PRO A 215 3.39 0.72 8.63
C PRO A 215 3.94 0.25 7.27
N GLU A 216 3.11 0.22 6.22
CA GLU A 216 3.53 -0.14 4.87
C GLU A 216 4.60 0.83 4.36
N VAL A 217 4.31 2.14 4.51
CA VAL A 217 5.22 3.22 4.10
C VAL A 217 6.47 3.25 4.97
N ALA A 218 6.33 3.01 6.28
CA ALA A 218 7.45 2.98 7.21
C ALA A 218 8.44 1.84 6.85
N LEU A 219 7.92 0.65 6.56
CA LEU A 219 8.74 -0.49 6.15
C LEU A 219 9.38 -0.25 4.79
N ALA A 220 8.65 0.29 3.81
CA ALA A 220 9.22 0.66 2.51
C ALA A 220 10.42 1.63 2.65
N LYS A 221 10.29 2.66 3.50
CA LYS A 221 11.40 3.58 3.81
C LYS A 221 12.57 2.89 4.51
N ALA A 222 12.29 1.94 5.40
CA ALA A 222 13.33 1.16 6.07
C ALA A 222 14.11 0.27 5.08
N ASN A 223 13.42 -0.36 4.13
CA ASN A 223 14.02 -1.16 3.06
C ASN A 223 14.93 -0.31 2.18
N LEU A 224 14.45 0.86 1.71
CA LEU A 224 15.27 1.79 0.91
C LEU A 224 16.53 2.23 1.66
N LYS A 225 16.40 2.58 2.94
CA LYS A 225 17.54 2.94 3.78
C LYS A 225 18.53 1.77 3.92
N PHE A 226 18.03 0.55 4.08
CA PHE A 226 18.89 -0.63 4.17
C PHE A 226 19.67 -0.85 2.87
N VAL A 227 18.98 -0.81 1.72
CA VAL A 227 19.60 -0.97 0.39
C VAL A 227 20.68 0.08 0.16
N LYS A 228 20.38 1.37 0.39
CA LYS A 228 21.35 2.46 0.23
C LYS A 228 22.60 2.24 1.09
N ARG A 229 22.42 1.81 2.34
CA ARG A 229 23.55 1.52 3.25
C ARG A 229 24.36 0.32 2.79
N PHE A 230 23.69 -0.74 2.37
CA PHE A 230 24.36 -1.95 1.94
C PHE A 230 25.19 -1.71 0.66
N GLN A 231 24.69 -0.91 -0.28
CA GLN A 231 25.45 -0.46 -1.45
C GLN A 231 26.71 0.32 -1.07
N LEU A 232 26.65 1.14 -0.02
CA LEU A 232 27.84 1.84 0.50
C LEU A 232 28.82 0.88 1.18
N VAL A 233 28.32 -0.15 1.87
CA VAL A 233 29.15 -1.24 2.40
C VAL A 233 29.87 -1.95 1.26
N GLU A 234 29.16 -2.34 0.20
CA GLU A 234 29.75 -2.95 -1.01
C GLU A 234 30.86 -2.07 -1.60
N GLN A 235 30.64 -0.75 -1.69
CA GLN A 235 31.64 0.19 -2.15
C GLN A 235 32.87 0.23 -1.24
N LYS A 236 32.69 0.27 0.09
CA LYS A 236 33.81 0.24 1.05
C LYS A 236 34.60 -1.08 0.96
N VAL A 237 33.91 -2.22 0.84
CA VAL A 237 34.53 -3.53 0.64
C VAL A 237 35.42 -3.51 -0.61
N ALA A 238 34.86 -3.05 -1.73
CA ALA A 238 35.57 -2.95 -3.00
C ALA A 238 36.76 -1.98 -2.96
N GLN A 239 36.62 -0.84 -2.27
CA GLN A 239 37.72 0.12 -2.05
C GLN A 239 38.89 -0.46 -1.26
N ASN A 240 38.62 -1.47 -0.42
CA ASN A 240 39.64 -2.22 0.32
C ASN A 240 40.17 -3.44 -0.46
N GLY A 241 39.80 -3.58 -1.74
CA GLY A 241 40.29 -4.64 -2.62
C GLY A 241 39.72 -6.02 -2.30
N LEU A 242 38.62 -6.09 -1.56
CA LEU A 242 37.94 -7.33 -1.17
C LEU A 242 36.69 -7.55 -2.01
N GLN A 243 36.22 -8.80 -2.05
CA GLN A 243 34.87 -9.14 -2.50
C GLN A 243 33.97 -9.43 -1.29
N ILE A 244 32.67 -9.15 -1.41
CA ILE A 244 31.75 -9.25 -0.27
C ILE A 244 31.63 -10.67 0.26
N GLU A 245 31.74 -11.66 -0.63
CA GLU A 245 31.70 -13.09 -0.31
C GLU A 245 32.94 -13.57 0.48
N GLN A 246 34.00 -12.75 0.51
CA GLN A 246 35.24 -13.02 1.24
C GLN A 246 35.23 -12.41 2.64
N CYS A 247 34.20 -11.63 2.97
CA CYS A 247 34.10 -10.92 4.23
C CYS A 247 33.26 -11.72 5.23
N ASP A 248 33.68 -11.75 6.48
CA ASP A 248 32.86 -12.28 7.56
C ASP A 248 31.84 -11.24 8.08
N LEU A 249 30.89 -11.68 8.90
CA LEU A 249 29.86 -10.82 9.46
C LEU A 249 30.46 -9.67 10.28
N ALA A 250 31.54 -9.91 11.02
CA ALA A 250 32.15 -8.87 11.86
C ALA A 250 32.78 -7.75 11.01
N GLN A 251 33.38 -8.10 9.87
CA GLN A 251 33.90 -7.14 8.90
C GLN A 251 32.76 -6.33 8.24
N LEU A 252 31.71 -7.01 7.80
CA LEU A 252 30.53 -6.37 7.18
C LEU A 252 29.81 -5.44 8.16
N ASP A 253 29.64 -5.86 9.42
CA ASP A 253 29.06 -5.04 10.48
C ASP A 253 29.93 -3.82 10.79
N GLY A 254 31.26 -3.99 10.77
CA GLY A 254 32.21 -2.88 10.92
C GLY A 254 32.02 -1.79 9.87
N TRP A 255 32.00 -2.15 8.59
CA TRP A 255 31.74 -1.18 7.52
C TRP A 255 30.31 -0.62 7.56
N TRP A 256 29.32 -1.42 7.95
CA TRP A 256 27.95 -0.96 8.13
C TRP A 256 27.84 0.13 9.19
N ASP A 257 28.54 -0.04 10.32
CA ASP A 257 28.59 0.98 11.38
C ASP A 257 29.35 2.24 10.95
N GLU A 258 30.41 2.11 10.15
CA GLU A 258 31.05 3.28 9.52
C GLU A 258 30.08 4.05 8.61
N VAL A 259 29.36 3.35 7.72
CA VAL A 259 28.36 3.97 6.82
C VAL A 259 27.31 4.72 7.64
N LYS A 260 26.82 4.13 8.74
CA LYS A 260 25.86 4.78 9.64
C LYS A 260 26.42 6.02 10.34
N GLN A 261 27.73 6.06 10.62
CA GLN A 261 28.38 7.23 11.20
C GLN A 261 28.55 8.35 10.17
N ASP A 262 28.92 8.00 8.94
CA ASP A 262 29.09 8.95 7.84
C ASP A 262 27.76 9.65 7.47
N GLU A 263 26.62 8.96 7.51
CA GLU A 263 25.28 9.54 7.31
C GLU A 263 24.83 10.55 8.39
N ARG A 264 25.42 10.48 9.59
CA ARG A 264 25.03 11.33 10.73
C ARG A 264 25.84 12.63 10.80
N ARG A 265 26.87 12.77 9.98
CA ARG A 265 27.72 13.96 9.89
C ARG A 265 27.16 14.94 8.86
#